data_AF-A0A5J4NT76-F1
#
_entry.id   AF-A0A5J4NT76-F1
#
_cell.length_a   1.000
_cell.length_b   1.000
_cell.length_c   1.000
_cell.angle_alpha   90.00
_cell.angle_beta   90.00
_cell.angle_gamma   90.00
#
_symmetry.space_group_name_H-M   'P 1'
#
loop_
_entity.id
_entity.type
_entity.pdbx_description
1 polymer ?
#
loop_
_entity_poly.entity_id
_entity_poly.type
_entity_poly.pdbx_seq_one_letter_code
_entity_poly.pdbx_strand_id
1 'polypeptide(L)'
;MSTKAASKIVKQLAGSGTGQSLMDRVTQAKFSLAGSGLGKVVAKATTEEIGPPKKKHIDYLVNCSNEPNVSIPLLAGLLVERAQEKSWVVVFKTLITTHNLMNFGNEKFSHYLASNNCPLNLPTFNDKTSAQCMFFTLIILLSAYEMSLFIRMYSRYISEKIASYRAMAFDFCKVKRG
;
A
#
# COMPACT_ATOMS: atom_id res chain seq x y z
N MET A 1 -6.93 -4.63 40.45
CA MET A 1 -7.27 -4.33 39.04
C MET A 1 -6.04 -4.39 38.14
N SER A 2 -5.45 -5.56 37.82
CA SER A 2 -4.28 -5.57 36.90
C SER A 2 -3.89 -6.90 36.23
N THR A 3 -4.79 -7.88 36.06
CA THR A 3 -4.45 -9.17 35.41
C THR A 3 -5.21 -9.42 34.11
N LYS A 4 -6.44 -8.89 33.97
CA LYS A 4 -7.22 -8.99 32.71
C LYS A 4 -6.65 -8.15 31.55
N ALA A 5 -6.04 -7.00 31.83
CA ALA A 5 -5.45 -6.13 30.80
C ALA A 5 -4.17 -6.76 30.21
N ALA A 6 -3.29 -7.29 31.06
CA ALA A 6 -2.07 -7.99 30.64
C ALA A 6 -2.39 -9.26 29.84
N SER A 7 -3.39 -10.05 30.26
CA SER A 7 -3.83 -11.25 29.53
C SER A 7 -4.37 -10.91 28.12
N LYS A 8 -5.07 -9.77 27.96
CA LYS A 8 -5.59 -9.34 26.65
C LYS A 8 -4.47 -8.89 25.71
N ILE A 9 -3.41 -8.25 26.24
CA ILE A 9 -2.22 -7.86 25.49
C ILE A 9 -1.39 -9.09 25.11
N VAL A 10 -1.19 -10.03 26.05
CA VAL A 10 -0.46 -11.30 25.80
C VAL A 10 -1.21 -12.17 24.80
N LYS A 11 -2.56 -12.19 24.80
CA LYS A 11 -3.37 -12.90 23.80
C LYS A 11 -3.42 -12.20 22.44
N GLN A 12 -3.11 -10.90 22.38
CA GLN A 12 -2.86 -10.19 21.11
C GLN A 12 -1.48 -10.47 20.53
N LEU A 13 -0.49 -10.73 21.39
CA LEU A 13 0.88 -11.09 21.02
C LEU A 13 1.02 -12.58 20.68
N ALA A 14 0.32 -13.46 21.40
CA ALA A 14 0.23 -14.89 21.12
C ALA A 14 -0.80 -15.15 20.00
N GLY A 15 -0.35 -14.99 18.76
CA GLY A 15 -0.84 -15.70 17.57
C GLY A 15 -2.36 -15.96 17.49
N SER A 16 -3.16 -14.94 17.11
CA SER A 16 -4.41 -15.25 16.41
C SER A 16 -4.06 -15.92 15.08
N GLY A 17 -4.69 -17.06 14.75
CA GLY A 17 -4.49 -17.84 13.53
C GLY A 17 -4.92 -17.12 12.25
N THR A 18 -4.34 -15.96 11.96
CA THR A 18 -4.73 -15.04 10.88
C THR A 18 -3.73 -14.99 9.72
N GLY A 19 -2.67 -15.80 9.75
CA GLY A 19 -1.66 -15.81 8.67
C GLY A 19 -0.88 -14.50 8.50
N GLN A 20 -1.05 -13.52 9.40
CA GLN A 20 -0.46 -12.20 9.32
C GLN A 20 0.94 -12.16 9.97
N SER A 21 1.92 -11.57 9.28
CA SER A 21 3.31 -11.55 9.74
C SER A 21 3.48 -10.72 11.03
N LEU A 22 4.53 -10.98 11.80
CA LEU A 22 4.85 -10.18 12.98
C LEU A 22 5.11 -8.71 12.62
N MET A 23 5.73 -8.45 11.46
CA MET A 23 5.98 -7.10 10.95
C MET A 23 4.69 -6.37 10.59
N ASP A 24 3.69 -7.07 10.03
CA ASP A 24 2.36 -6.51 9.78
C ASP A 24 1.68 -6.07 11.07
N ARG A 25 1.80 -6.88 12.14
CA ARG A 25 1.21 -6.56 13.46
C ARG A 25 1.89 -5.36 14.11
N VAL A 26 3.22 -5.28 14.05
CA VAL A 26 3.99 -4.14 14.58
C VAL A 26 3.61 -2.86 13.83
N THR A 27 3.49 -2.92 12.51
CA THR A 27 3.10 -1.77 11.68
C THR A 27 1.67 -1.32 12.00
N GLN A 28 0.73 -2.27 12.15
CA GLN A 28 -0.64 -1.95 12.57
C GLN A 28 -0.68 -1.33 13.98
N ALA A 29 0.15 -1.82 14.90
CA ALA A 29 0.26 -1.28 16.25
C ALA A 29 0.79 0.16 16.24
N LYS A 30 1.81 0.48 15.42
CA LYS A 30 2.32 1.86 15.23
C LYS A 30 1.21 2.82 14.82
N PHE A 31 0.42 2.47 13.80
CA PHE A 31 -0.70 3.31 13.38
C PHE A 31 -1.84 3.37 14.41
N SER A 32 -1.98 2.34 15.26
CA SER A 32 -2.89 2.38 16.41
C SER A 32 -2.45 3.33 17.50
N LEU A 33 -1.16 3.36 17.80
CA LEU A 33 -0.59 4.25 18.80
C LEU A 33 -0.62 5.70 18.31
N ALA A 34 -0.43 5.92 17.01
CA ALA A 34 -0.57 7.22 16.37
C ALA A 34 -2.03 7.70 16.20
N GLY A 35 -3.04 6.91 16.64
CA GLY A 35 -4.45 7.25 16.48
C GLY A 35 -4.97 7.25 15.03
N SER A 36 -4.15 6.85 14.06
CA SER A 36 -4.49 6.89 12.64
C SER A 36 -5.28 5.65 12.23
N GLY A 37 -6.61 5.79 12.18
CA GLY A 37 -7.50 4.76 11.61
C GLY A 37 -7.16 4.43 10.15
N LEU A 38 -6.77 5.45 9.38
CA LEU A 38 -6.41 5.32 7.97
C LEU A 38 -5.13 4.52 7.77
N GLY A 39 -4.08 4.81 8.55
CA GLY A 39 -2.81 4.07 8.50
C GLY A 39 -2.97 2.58 8.80
N LYS A 40 -3.88 2.22 9.72
CA LYS A 40 -4.21 0.80 9.97
C LYS A 40 -4.78 0.10 8.75
N VAL A 41 -5.67 0.75 8.00
CA VAL A 41 -6.31 0.13 6.84
C VAL A 41 -5.32 0.05 5.68
N VAL A 42 -4.49 1.07 5.48
CA VAL A 42 -3.38 1.03 4.53
C VAL A 42 -2.42 -0.12 4.84
N ALA A 43 -2.02 -0.32 6.11
CA ALA A 43 -1.19 -1.44 6.52
C ALA A 43 -1.86 -2.80 6.28
N LYS A 44 -3.19 -2.91 6.49
CA LYS A 44 -3.97 -4.14 6.20
C LYS A 44 -4.14 -4.41 4.71
N ALA A 45 -4.18 -3.37 3.88
CA ALA A 45 -4.21 -3.51 2.42
C ALA A 45 -2.84 -3.95 1.86
N THR A 46 -1.75 -3.58 2.54
CA THR A 46 -0.36 -3.73 2.11
C THR A 46 0.43 -4.68 3.01
N THR A 47 -0.18 -5.81 3.39
CA THR A 47 0.49 -6.86 4.19
C THR A 47 1.57 -7.58 3.39
N GLU A 48 2.51 -8.22 4.09
CA GLU A 48 3.54 -9.08 3.47
C GLU A 48 3.01 -10.42 2.94
N GLU A 49 1.73 -10.73 3.18
CA GLU A 49 1.03 -11.89 2.61
C GLU A 49 1.02 -11.81 1.07
N ILE A 50 1.63 -12.81 0.42
CA ILE A 50 1.66 -12.95 -1.05
C ILE A 50 0.24 -13.18 -1.55
N GLY A 51 -0.28 -12.19 -2.27
CA GLY A 51 -1.64 -12.21 -2.82
C GLY A 51 -2.14 -10.80 -3.11
N PRO A 52 -3.31 -10.67 -3.75
CA PRO A 52 -3.89 -9.37 -4.05
C PRO A 52 -4.32 -8.64 -2.77
N PRO A 53 -4.32 -7.29 -2.75
CA PRO A 53 -4.94 -6.54 -1.66
C PRO A 53 -6.39 -6.98 -1.46
N LYS A 54 -6.77 -7.28 -0.21
CA LYS A 54 -8.14 -7.76 0.09
C LYS A 54 -9.14 -6.67 -0.28
N LYS A 55 -10.13 -7.01 -1.12
CA LYS A 55 -11.15 -6.08 -1.65
C LYS A 55 -11.77 -5.19 -0.58
N LYS A 56 -12.15 -5.77 0.57
CA LYS A 56 -12.71 -5.04 1.73
C LYS A 56 -11.87 -3.85 2.22
N HIS A 57 -10.54 -3.91 2.09
CA HIS A 57 -9.66 -2.82 2.49
C HIS A 57 -9.54 -1.76 1.39
N ILE A 58 -9.57 -2.16 0.13
CA ILE A 58 -9.58 -1.24 -1.01
C ILE A 58 -10.88 -0.46 -1.05
N ASP A 59 -12.03 -1.13 -0.94
CA ASP A 59 -13.35 -0.49 -0.93
C ASP A 59 -13.46 0.53 0.21
N TYR A 60 -12.93 0.19 1.39
CA TYR A 60 -12.89 1.12 2.52
C TYR A 60 -12.02 2.36 2.23
N LEU A 61 -10.82 2.18 1.63
CA LEU A 61 -9.95 3.31 1.27
C LEU A 61 -10.57 4.19 0.18
N VAL A 62 -11.26 3.58 -0.80
CA VAL A 62 -12.02 4.29 -1.83
C VAL A 62 -13.12 5.14 -1.19
N ASN A 63 -13.89 4.57 -0.26
CA ASN A 63 -14.90 5.32 0.49
C ASN A 63 -14.27 6.46 1.29
N CYS A 64 -13.17 6.20 2.01
CA CYS A 64 -12.42 7.25 2.71
C CYS A 64 -11.95 8.37 1.79
N SER A 65 -11.59 8.09 0.54
CA SER A 65 -11.19 9.14 -0.41
C SER A 65 -12.34 10.07 -0.81
N ASN A 66 -13.59 9.62 -0.71
CA ASN A 66 -14.77 10.39 -1.05
C ASN A 66 -15.32 11.20 0.15
N GLU A 67 -14.94 10.83 1.37
CA GLU A 67 -15.36 11.52 2.59
C GLU A 67 -14.70 12.91 2.70
N PRO A 68 -15.48 14.00 2.88
CA PRO A 68 -14.92 15.35 2.93
C PRO A 68 -14.04 15.62 4.15
N ASN A 69 -14.23 14.84 5.23
CA ASN A 69 -13.48 14.97 6.47
C ASN A 69 -12.15 14.22 6.48
N VAL A 70 -11.86 13.43 5.43
CA VAL A 70 -10.62 12.67 5.33
C VAL A 70 -9.57 13.47 4.59
N SER A 71 -8.39 13.61 5.21
CA SER A 71 -7.24 14.25 4.58
C SER A 71 -6.65 13.37 3.47
N ILE A 72 -6.88 13.79 2.22
CA ILE A 72 -6.23 13.21 1.03
C ILE A 72 -4.69 13.28 1.10
N PRO A 73 -4.07 14.39 1.55
CA PRO A 73 -2.62 14.44 1.76
C PRO A 73 -2.11 13.34 2.70
N LEU A 74 -2.82 13.08 3.80
CA LEU A 74 -2.45 12.03 4.74
C LEU A 74 -2.55 10.65 4.10
N LEU A 75 -3.63 10.37 3.37
CA LEU A 75 -3.79 9.09 2.65
C LEU A 75 -2.64 8.85 1.67
N ALA A 76 -2.33 9.85 0.84
CA ALA A 76 -1.27 9.76 -0.14
C ALA A 76 0.11 9.61 0.54
N GLY A 77 0.37 10.36 1.61
CA GLY A 77 1.62 10.25 2.39
C GLY A 77 1.83 8.84 2.94
N LEU A 78 0.79 8.25 3.55
CA LEU A 78 0.85 6.87 4.06
C LEU A 78 1.12 5.85 2.96
N LEU A 79 0.57 6.02 1.76
CA LEU A 79 0.86 5.15 0.62
C LEU A 79 2.29 5.34 0.10
N VAL A 80 2.78 6.57 0.03
CA VAL A 80 4.17 6.85 -0.36
C VAL A 80 5.15 6.22 0.64
N GLU A 81 4.88 6.31 1.95
CA GLU A 81 5.69 5.63 2.98
C GLU A 81 5.73 4.11 2.76
N ARG A 82 4.58 3.48 2.49
CA ARG A 82 4.52 2.03 2.22
C ARG A 82 5.18 1.62 0.90
N ALA A 83 5.24 2.53 -0.08
CA ALA A 83 5.93 2.29 -1.35
C ALA A 83 7.47 2.28 -1.20
N GLN A 84 8.01 2.82 -0.11
CA GLN A 84 9.44 2.83 0.21
C GLN A 84 9.90 1.64 1.07
N GLU A 85 8.99 0.70 1.37
CA GLU A 85 9.32 -0.52 2.10
C GLU A 85 10.25 -1.43 1.30
N LYS A 86 11.00 -2.30 2.00
CA LYS A 86 11.96 -3.20 1.33
C LYS A 86 11.29 -4.39 0.65
N SER A 87 10.14 -4.82 1.18
CA SER A 87 9.40 -6.00 0.69
C SER A 87 8.70 -5.70 -0.63
N TRP A 88 9.03 -6.46 -1.67
CA TRP A 88 8.40 -6.34 -2.99
C TRP A 88 6.89 -6.52 -2.92
N VAL A 89 6.39 -7.40 -2.05
CA VAL A 89 4.95 -7.68 -1.89
C VAL A 89 4.22 -6.43 -1.40
N VAL A 90 4.79 -5.78 -0.39
CA VAL A 90 4.23 -4.55 0.21
C VAL A 90 4.24 -3.42 -0.82
N VAL A 91 5.36 -3.22 -1.49
CA VAL A 91 5.51 -2.17 -2.52
C VAL A 91 4.54 -2.40 -3.67
N PHE A 92 4.47 -3.62 -4.19
CA PHE A 92 3.57 -3.94 -5.30
C PHE A 92 2.10 -3.76 -4.94
N LYS A 93 1.68 -4.24 -3.76
CA LYS A 93 0.32 -4.03 -3.24
C LYS A 93 0.02 -2.55 -3.03
N THR A 94 1.00 -1.76 -2.59
CA THR A 94 0.85 -0.31 -2.42
C THR A 94 0.63 0.39 -3.77
N LEU A 95 1.38 0.01 -4.81
CA LEU A 95 1.17 0.52 -6.16
C LEU A 95 -0.21 0.13 -6.70
N ILE A 96 -0.64 -1.11 -6.49
CA ILE A 96 -1.99 -1.57 -6.87
C ILE A 96 -3.07 -0.77 -6.12
N THR A 97 -2.93 -0.59 -4.81
CA THR A 97 -3.87 0.21 -4.00
C THR A 97 -3.93 1.66 -4.48
N THR A 98 -2.78 2.26 -4.79
CA THR A 98 -2.70 3.62 -5.32
C THR A 98 -3.40 3.73 -6.67
N HIS A 99 -3.17 2.79 -7.59
CA HIS A 99 -3.83 2.78 -8.89
C HIS A 99 -5.36 2.59 -8.75
N ASN A 100 -5.81 1.72 -7.84
CA ASN A 100 -7.24 1.57 -7.55
C ASN A 100 -7.86 2.87 -7.02
N LEU A 101 -7.17 3.59 -6.14
CA LEU A 101 -7.65 4.89 -5.66
C LEU A 101 -7.71 5.95 -6.77
N MET A 102 -6.76 5.96 -7.70
CA MET A 102 -6.83 6.87 -8.85
C MET A 102 -8.02 6.57 -9.77
N ASN A 103 -8.34 5.28 -9.99
CA ASN A 103 -9.39 4.86 -10.90
C ASN A 103 -10.79 4.92 -10.27
N PHE A 104 -10.95 4.43 -9.03
CA PHE A 104 -12.25 4.28 -8.39
C PHE A 104 -12.50 5.27 -7.25
N GLY A 105 -11.44 5.89 -6.73
CA GLY A 105 -11.55 6.92 -5.70
C GLY A 105 -11.88 8.30 -6.24
N ASN A 106 -11.87 9.26 -5.33
CA ASN A 106 -12.15 10.65 -5.62
C ASN A 106 -11.07 11.30 -6.49
N GLU A 107 -11.46 12.19 -7.40
CA GLU A 107 -10.52 12.91 -8.27
C GLU A 107 -9.55 13.80 -7.50
N LYS A 108 -9.92 14.26 -6.30
CA LYS A 108 -9.01 14.98 -5.39
C LYS A 108 -7.74 14.19 -5.09
N PHE A 109 -7.82 12.86 -5.05
CA PHE A 109 -6.64 12.02 -4.85
C PHE A 109 -5.66 12.10 -6.04
N SER A 110 -6.16 11.89 -7.27
CA SER A 110 -5.35 12.02 -8.48
C SER A 110 -4.81 13.43 -8.66
N HIS A 111 -5.61 14.45 -8.36
CA HIS A 111 -5.19 15.85 -8.38
C HIS A 111 -4.08 16.13 -7.36
N TYR A 112 -4.20 15.63 -6.13
CA TYR A 112 -3.16 15.79 -5.11
C TYR A 112 -1.84 15.15 -5.55
N LEU A 113 -1.87 13.94 -6.11
CA LEU A 113 -0.68 13.27 -6.63
C LEU A 113 -0.04 14.05 -7.77
N ALA A 114 -0.85 14.61 -8.68
CA ALA A 114 -0.41 15.44 -9.77
C ALA A 114 0.24 16.74 -9.27
N SER A 115 -0.36 17.44 -8.31
CA SER A 115 0.15 18.73 -7.82
C SER A 115 1.41 18.59 -6.95
N ASN A 116 1.54 17.52 -6.16
CA ASN A 116 2.64 17.38 -5.18
C ASN A 116 3.83 16.55 -5.68
N ASN A 117 3.81 16.12 -6.95
CA ASN A 117 4.87 15.32 -7.56
C ASN A 117 5.36 14.17 -6.67
N CYS A 118 4.42 13.41 -6.10
CA CYS A 118 4.72 12.41 -5.09
C CYS A 118 5.74 11.38 -5.63
N PRO A 119 6.78 11.03 -4.86
CA PRO A 119 7.83 10.11 -5.30
C PRO A 119 7.33 8.66 -5.23
N LEU A 120 6.44 8.30 -6.15
CA LEU A 120 6.01 6.92 -6.39
C LEU A 120 6.90 6.22 -7.43
N ASN A 121 7.83 6.94 -8.04
CA ASN A 121 8.81 6.39 -8.98
C ASN A 121 9.89 5.64 -8.21
N LEU A 122 10.02 4.34 -8.49
CA LEU A 122 10.91 3.42 -7.81
C LEU A 122 11.94 2.83 -8.79
N PRO A 123 12.77 3.65 -9.47
CA PRO A 123 13.59 3.21 -10.60
C PRO A 123 14.70 2.23 -10.22
N THR A 124 15.17 2.28 -8.97
CA THR A 124 16.24 1.43 -8.43
C THR A 124 15.74 0.35 -7.47
N PHE A 125 14.41 0.17 -7.34
CA PHE A 125 13.86 -0.80 -6.40
C PHE A 125 14.38 -2.20 -6.68
N ASN A 126 14.96 -2.84 -5.66
CA ASN A 126 15.51 -4.17 -5.77
C ASN A 126 15.37 -4.85 -4.41
N ASP A 127 14.41 -5.76 -4.31
CA ASP A 127 14.23 -6.54 -3.09
C ASP A 127 15.25 -7.69 -3.07
N LYS A 128 16.19 -7.64 -2.11
CA LYS A 128 17.19 -8.69 -1.86
C LYS A 128 16.81 -9.61 -0.69
N THR A 129 15.65 -9.39 -0.06
CA THR A 129 15.25 -10.05 1.19
C THR A 129 15.01 -11.55 1.03
N SER A 130 14.87 -12.05 -0.20
CA SER A 130 14.79 -13.48 -0.53
C SER A 130 16.12 -14.24 -0.43
N ALA A 131 17.26 -13.56 -0.15
CA ALA A 131 18.57 -14.21 -0.03
C ALA A 131 18.78 -15.02 1.28
N GLN A 132 17.85 -15.03 2.23
CA GLN A 132 18.04 -15.60 3.58
C GLN A 132 17.28 -16.91 3.88
N CYS A 133 16.41 -17.41 2.98
CA CYS A 133 15.69 -18.67 3.21
C CYS A 133 16.27 -19.78 2.31
N MET A 134 17.36 -20.41 2.72
CA MET A 134 17.98 -21.53 2.00
C MET A 134 17.03 -22.76 2.01
N PHE A 135 16.76 -23.35 0.84
CA PHE A 135 16.10 -24.64 0.54
C PHE A 135 14.69 -24.66 -0.11
N PHE A 136 13.88 -23.60 -0.08
CA PHE A 136 12.60 -23.50 -0.86
C PHE A 136 12.65 -22.40 -1.94
N THR A 137 13.86 -22.07 -2.39
CA THR A 137 14.23 -20.69 -2.75
C THR A 137 14.30 -20.40 -4.25
N LEU A 138 14.42 -21.40 -5.14
CA LEU A 138 14.75 -21.12 -6.56
C LEU A 138 13.57 -20.48 -7.34
N ILE A 139 12.33 -20.91 -7.10
CA ILE A 139 11.14 -20.33 -7.75
C ILE A 139 10.79 -18.96 -7.15
N ILE A 140 11.00 -18.76 -5.85
CA ILE A 140 10.71 -17.49 -5.16
C ILE A 140 11.78 -16.43 -5.48
N LEU A 141 13.05 -16.82 -5.68
CA LEU A 141 14.13 -15.91 -6.07
C LEU A 141 13.95 -15.33 -7.47
N LEU A 142 13.59 -16.17 -8.45
CA LEU A 142 13.23 -15.70 -9.79
C LEU A 142 12.03 -14.76 -9.72
N SER A 143 10.98 -15.15 -8.97
CA SER A 143 9.80 -14.32 -8.78
C SER A 143 10.13 -12.95 -8.17
N ALA A 144 10.94 -12.85 -7.11
CA ALA A 144 11.24 -11.57 -6.47
C ALA A 144 12.05 -10.61 -7.37
N TYR A 145 13.00 -11.14 -8.15
CA TYR A 145 13.79 -10.34 -9.10
C TYR A 145 12.94 -9.88 -10.28
N GLU A 146 12.17 -10.77 -10.89
CA GLU A 146 11.23 -10.42 -11.97
C GLU A 146 10.16 -9.44 -11.47
N MET A 147 9.61 -9.66 -10.27
CA MET A 147 8.66 -8.75 -9.65
C MET A 147 9.26 -7.37 -9.39
N SER A 148 10.55 -7.30 -9.02
CA SER A 148 11.24 -6.01 -8.90
C SER A 148 11.30 -5.26 -10.23
N LEU A 149 11.48 -5.95 -11.37
CA LEU A 149 11.39 -5.33 -12.70
C LEU A 149 9.96 -4.86 -13.02
N PHE A 150 8.96 -5.69 -12.75
CA PHE A 150 7.54 -5.30 -12.91
C PHE A 150 7.17 -4.10 -12.06
N ILE A 151 7.64 -4.04 -10.80
CA ILE A 151 7.43 -2.89 -9.91
C ILE A 151 8.03 -1.61 -10.49
N ARG A 152 9.24 -1.67 -11.07
CA ARG A 152 9.85 -0.51 -11.75
C ARG A 152 9.02 -0.05 -12.95
N MET A 153 8.57 -0.97 -13.79
CA MET A 153 7.72 -0.63 -14.94
C MET A 153 6.36 -0.06 -14.49
N TYR A 154 5.76 -0.65 -13.47
CA TYR A 154 4.45 -0.25 -12.99
C TYR A 154 4.46 1.08 -12.23
N SER A 155 5.49 1.32 -11.41
CA SER A 155 5.71 2.62 -10.78
C SER A 155 5.95 3.73 -11.81
N ARG A 156 6.70 3.43 -12.89
CA ARG A 156 6.83 4.35 -14.02
C ARG A 156 5.49 4.62 -14.70
N TYR A 157 4.68 3.59 -14.96
CA TYR A 157 3.33 3.77 -15.52
C TYR A 157 2.45 4.67 -14.64
N ILE A 158 2.42 4.45 -13.31
CA ILE A 158 1.66 5.30 -12.39
C ILE A 158 2.18 6.74 -12.43
N SER A 159 3.50 6.92 -12.48
CA SER A 159 4.12 8.26 -12.58
C SER A 159 3.72 8.98 -13.87
N GLU A 160 3.73 8.28 -15.01
CA GLU A 160 3.27 8.81 -16.30
C GLU A 160 1.78 9.12 -16.29
N LYS A 161 0.95 8.28 -15.66
CA LYS A 161 -0.49 8.56 -15.48
C LYS A 161 -0.72 9.84 -14.68
N ILE A 162 0.05 10.04 -13.61
CA ILE A 162 0.01 11.28 -12.81
C ILE A 162 0.47 12.48 -13.65
N ALA A 163 1.54 12.34 -14.44
CA ALA A 163 2.03 13.40 -15.32
C ALA A 163 1.02 13.77 -16.40
N SER A 164 0.34 12.78 -16.99
CA SER A 164 -0.76 12.99 -17.94
C SER A 164 -1.92 13.76 -17.31
N TYR A 165 -2.32 13.40 -16.08
CA TYR A 165 -3.36 14.13 -15.36
C TYR A 165 -2.92 15.57 -15.05
N ARG A 166 -1.64 15.80 -14.70
CA ARG A 166 -1.08 17.14 -14.49
C ARG A 166 -1.14 17.99 -15.77
N ALA A 167 -0.79 17.41 -16.92
CA ALA A 167 -0.76 18.14 -18.18
C ALA A 167 -2.16 18.47 -18.72
N MET A 168 -3.11 17.54 -18.54
CA MET A 168 -4.44 17.65 -19.16
C MET A 168 -5.54 18.10 -18.21
N ALA A 169 -5.29 18.09 -16.88
CA ALA A 169 -6.26 18.36 -15.83
C ALA A 169 -7.50 17.43 -15.80
N PHE A 170 -7.49 16.32 -16.55
CA PHE A 170 -8.50 15.27 -16.49
C PHE A 170 -7.89 13.88 -16.72
N ASP A 171 -8.59 12.83 -16.27
CA ASP A 171 -8.16 11.43 -16.46
C ASP A 171 -8.77 10.84 -17.74
N PHE A 172 -7.92 10.52 -18.72
CA PHE A 172 -8.33 9.85 -19.97
C PHE A 172 -9.10 8.53 -19.76
N CYS A 173 -8.88 7.85 -18.64
CA CYS A 173 -9.62 6.62 -18.31
C CYS A 173 -11.08 6.88 -17.88
N LYS A 174 -11.43 8.13 -17.55
CA LYS A 174 -12.75 8.51 -17.02
C LYS A 174 -13.55 9.42 -17.96
N VAL A 175 -12.96 9.91 -19.05
CA VAL A 175 -13.66 10.75 -20.03
C VAL A 175 -14.81 9.98 -20.67
N LYS A 176 -15.98 10.61 -20.76
CA LYS A 176 -17.13 10.07 -21.48
C LYS A 176 -16.73 9.84 -22.94
N ARG A 177 -16.76 8.59 -23.37
CA ARG A 177 -16.60 8.21 -24.77
C ARG A 177 -17.97 8.33 -25.42
N GLY A 178 -17.99 8.93 -26.61
CA GLY A 178 -19.21 9.26 -27.37
C GLY A 178 -20.19 8.09 -27.46
#